data_AF-A0A957R2S4-F1
#
_entry.id   AF-A0A957R2S4-F1
#
_cell.length_a   1.000
_cell.length_b   1.000
_cell.length_c   1.000
_cell.angle_alpha   90.00
_cell.angle_beta   90.00
_cell.angle_gamma   90.00
#
_symmetry.space_group_name_H-M   'P 1'
#
loop_
_entity.id
_entity.type
_entity.pdbx_description
1 polymer ?
#
loop_
_entity_poly.entity_id
_entity_poly.type
_entity_poly.pdbx_seq_one_letter_code
_entity_poly.pdbx_strand_id
1 'polypeptide(L)'
;MSSIPEIPSEPVHPESWPPHPPRKMLMGPYLITIGGLLAFFTVVFMVVVLPTTTFEPEPSENWRPLTALETEGRNIFLANGCIYCHSGFTRPQDVYASQYYVYGRVSEPGDYMGEGETPNLFGTIRTGPDLSQAGGYHPDDWHYAHYTNARYTTPLSIMPSFEFLTTDQMAALVAFTQSRGGHLADLRNEHQETVKVMEMAAGNVAAPGENGDRTDGYPSANAIKNMMLIERGYWFASNPLPVTSENLL
;
A
#
# COMPACT_ATOMS: atom_id res chain seq x y z
N MET A 1 19.24 57.67 68.42
CA MET A 1 19.55 57.00 67.14
C MET A 1 20.37 55.76 67.47
N SER A 2 19.75 54.58 67.50
CA SER A 2 20.50 53.32 67.66
C SER A 2 21.06 52.92 66.31
N SER A 3 22.37 52.75 66.22
CA SER A 3 23.05 52.25 65.03
C SER A 3 22.56 50.84 64.68
N ILE A 4 22.14 50.65 63.43
CA ILE A 4 21.75 49.34 62.90
C ILE A 4 23.01 48.46 62.86
N PRO A 5 22.97 47.22 63.38
CA PRO A 5 24.12 46.32 63.30
C PRO A 5 24.43 45.97 61.84
N GLU A 6 25.70 46.07 61.49
CA GLU A 6 26.22 45.79 60.15
C GLU A 6 26.11 44.29 59.86
N ILE A 7 25.39 43.93 58.79
CA ILE A 7 25.22 42.54 58.38
C ILE A 7 26.48 42.14 57.62
N PRO A 8 27.17 41.06 58.02
CA PRO A 8 28.38 40.61 57.33
C PRO A 8 28.09 40.31 55.86
N SER A 9 29.01 40.73 54.98
CA SER A 9 28.87 40.61 53.51
C SER A 9 28.92 39.16 53.02
N GLU A 10 29.41 38.24 53.85
CA GLU A 10 29.46 36.82 53.56
C GLU A 10 28.75 36.01 54.64
N PRO A 11 28.01 34.95 54.27
CA PRO A 11 27.35 34.09 55.23
C PRO A 11 28.38 33.43 56.14
N VAL A 12 28.24 33.64 57.46
CA VAL A 12 29.06 32.96 58.46
C VAL A 12 28.67 31.48 58.46
N HIS A 13 29.48 30.65 57.81
CA HIS A 13 29.35 29.20 57.88
C HIS A 13 29.80 28.74 59.27
N PRO A 14 28.94 28.09 60.08
CA PRO A 14 29.35 27.66 61.40
C PRO A 14 30.40 26.56 61.28
N GLU A 15 31.50 26.68 62.02
CA GLU A 15 32.69 25.83 61.94
C GLU A 15 32.41 24.34 62.24
N SER A 16 31.24 24.03 62.80
CA SER A 16 30.82 22.71 63.25
C SER A 16 29.99 21.90 62.26
N TRP A 17 29.69 22.42 61.05
CA TRP A 17 28.92 21.64 60.08
C TRP A 17 29.83 20.62 59.39
N PRO A 18 29.52 19.32 59.45
CA PRO A 18 30.29 18.34 58.70
C PRO A 18 30.18 18.68 57.20
N PRO A 19 31.29 18.64 56.44
CA PRO A 19 31.25 18.88 55.01
C PRO A 19 30.28 17.88 54.37
N HIS A 20 29.46 18.36 53.44
CA HIS A 20 28.60 17.47 52.66
C HIS A 20 29.49 16.42 51.99
N PRO A 21 29.17 15.11 52.06
CA PRO A 21 29.94 14.12 51.34
C PRO A 21 29.95 14.50 49.86
N PRO A 22 31.11 14.43 49.16
CA PRO A 22 31.17 14.78 47.76
C PRO A 22 30.13 13.96 47.01
N ARG A 23 29.22 14.64 46.30
CA ARG A 23 28.14 13.99 45.54
C ARG A 23 28.77 13.22 44.39
N LYS A 24 29.17 11.97 44.64
CA LYS A 24 29.59 11.04 43.58
C LYS A 24 28.37 10.85 42.69
N MET A 25 28.43 11.34 41.45
CA MET A 25 27.40 11.01 40.47
C MET A 25 27.42 9.49 40.30
N LEU A 26 26.37 8.82 40.78
CA LEU A 26 26.23 7.35 40.70
C LEU A 26 26.27 6.86 39.24
N MET A 27 25.91 7.72 38.29
CA MET A 27 26.02 7.47 36.85
C MET A 27 26.89 8.56 36.21
N GLY A 28 28.17 8.27 36.02
CA GLY A 28 29.06 9.15 35.27
C GLY A 28 28.68 9.18 33.77
N PRO A 29 29.12 10.21 33.02
CA PRO A 29 28.81 10.34 31.60
C PRO A 29 29.23 9.09 30.79
N TYR A 30 30.33 8.43 31.17
CA TYR A 30 30.78 7.18 30.55
C TYR A 30 29.83 6.00 30.75
N LEU A 31 29.23 5.85 31.94
CA LEU A 31 28.26 4.78 32.20
C LEU A 31 26.98 5.00 31.39
N ILE A 32 26.54 6.25 31.27
CA ILE A 32 25.35 6.62 30.49
C ILE A 32 25.59 6.37 29.00
N THR A 33 26.75 6.76 28.46
CA THR A 33 27.05 6.57 27.04
C THR A 33 27.24 5.10 26.69
N ILE A 34 28.03 4.35 27.47
CA ILE A 34 28.27 2.92 27.20
C ILE A 34 26.99 2.12 27.41
N GLY A 35 26.26 2.36 28.50
CA GLY A 35 24.99 1.69 28.76
C GLY A 35 23.92 2.03 27.71
N GLY A 36 23.85 3.28 27.27
CA GLY A 36 22.94 3.73 26.23
C GLY A 36 23.26 3.10 24.87
N LEU A 37 24.53 3.06 24.47
CA LEU A 37 24.95 2.39 23.24
C LEU A 37 24.67 0.89 23.29
N LEU A 38 24.97 0.22 24.40
CA LEU A 38 24.70 -1.20 24.57
C LEU A 38 23.20 -1.50 24.46
N ALA A 39 22.35 -0.71 25.13
CA ALA A 39 20.91 -0.85 25.03
C ALA A 39 20.41 -0.60 23.60
N PHE A 40 20.88 0.47 22.94
CA PHE A 40 20.53 0.78 21.56
C PHE A 40 20.89 -0.36 20.61
N PHE A 41 22.14 -0.84 20.63
CA PHE A 41 22.57 -1.91 19.74
C PHE A 41 21.90 -3.25 20.05
N THR A 42 21.56 -3.52 21.32
CA THR A 42 20.77 -4.71 21.68
C THR A 42 19.39 -4.65 21.04
N VAL A 43 18.71 -3.50 21.10
CA VAL A 43 17.40 -3.31 20.46
C VAL A 43 17.51 -3.41 18.94
N VAL A 44 18.51 -2.77 18.32
CA VAL A 44 18.73 -2.86 16.86
C VAL A 44 19.01 -4.30 16.44
N PHE A 45 19.83 -5.04 17.18
CA PHE A 45 20.10 -6.44 16.90
C PHE A 45 18.81 -7.27 16.97
N MET A 46 18.00 -7.08 18.02
CA MET A 46 16.78 -7.85 18.24
C MET A 46 15.66 -7.52 17.24
N VAL A 47 15.52 -6.25 16.85
CA VAL A 47 14.39 -5.76 16.03
C VAL A 47 14.73 -5.71 14.54
N VAL A 48 15.99 -5.52 14.17
CA VAL A 48 16.42 -5.40 12.77
C VAL A 48 17.22 -6.63 12.36
N VAL A 49 18.37 -6.86 12.97
CA VAL A 49 19.32 -7.89 12.51
C VAL A 49 18.69 -9.28 12.57
N LEU A 50 18.16 -9.67 13.73
CA LEU A 50 17.59 -11.01 13.93
C LEU A 50 16.46 -11.27 12.91
N PRO A 51 15.38 -10.46 12.80
CA PRO A 51 14.34 -10.68 11.80
C PRO A 51 14.87 -10.73 10.37
N THR A 52 15.74 -9.80 9.95
CA THR A 52 16.27 -9.78 8.58
C THR A 52 17.11 -11.00 8.22
N THR A 53 17.66 -11.70 9.21
CA THR A 53 18.52 -12.89 9.00
C THR A 53 17.81 -14.21 9.25
N THR A 54 16.67 -14.21 9.96
CA THR A 54 15.96 -15.44 10.33
C THR A 54 14.58 -15.55 9.69
N PHE A 55 14.04 -14.48 9.12
CA PHE A 55 12.71 -14.46 8.51
C PHE A 55 12.82 -14.40 6.98
N GLU A 56 12.77 -15.57 6.35
CA GLU A 56 12.72 -15.75 4.90
C GLU A 56 11.44 -16.50 4.56
N PRO A 57 10.31 -15.81 4.32
CA PRO A 57 9.08 -16.48 3.92
C PRO A 57 9.24 -17.04 2.52
N GLU A 58 8.74 -18.26 2.29
CA GLU A 58 8.63 -18.80 0.93
C GLU A 58 7.64 -17.94 0.10
N PRO A 59 7.84 -17.85 -1.23
CA PRO A 59 6.86 -17.23 -2.11
C PRO A 59 5.48 -17.87 -1.93
N SER A 60 4.44 -17.04 -1.85
CA SER A 60 3.07 -17.55 -1.79
C SER A 60 2.66 -18.12 -3.16
N GLU A 61 1.60 -18.92 -3.18
CA GLU A 61 1.04 -19.44 -4.45
C GLU A 61 0.57 -18.32 -5.40
N ASN A 62 0.27 -17.13 -4.85
CA ASN A 62 -0.20 -15.99 -5.62
C ASN A 62 0.94 -15.09 -6.09
N TRP A 63 2.14 -15.24 -5.56
CA TRP A 63 3.26 -14.37 -5.90
C TRP A 63 3.76 -14.64 -7.32
N ARG A 64 4.02 -13.56 -8.06
CA ARG A 64 4.71 -13.60 -9.36
C ARG A 64 5.61 -12.39 -9.56
N PRO A 65 6.67 -12.49 -10.38
CA PRO A 65 7.48 -11.33 -10.73
C PRO A 65 6.68 -10.29 -11.53
N LEU A 66 7.02 -9.02 -11.32
CA LEU A 66 6.49 -7.91 -12.12
C LEU A 66 7.12 -7.89 -13.51
N THR A 67 6.33 -7.54 -14.52
CA THR A 67 6.83 -7.27 -15.87
C THR A 67 7.58 -5.94 -15.93
N ALA A 68 8.29 -5.65 -17.02
CA ALA A 68 8.98 -4.37 -17.20
C ALA A 68 8.01 -3.18 -17.14
N LEU A 69 6.83 -3.31 -17.75
CA LEU A 69 5.79 -2.27 -17.76
C LEU A 69 5.20 -2.06 -16.35
N GLU A 70 4.93 -3.15 -15.63
CA GLU A 70 4.45 -3.08 -14.24
C GLU A 70 5.51 -2.49 -13.29
N THR A 71 6.80 -2.75 -13.55
CA THR A 71 7.91 -2.18 -12.77
C THR A 71 8.01 -0.68 -13.00
N GLU A 72 7.84 -0.22 -14.24
CA GLU A 72 7.74 1.20 -14.54
C GLU A 72 6.52 1.84 -13.86
N GLY A 73 5.36 1.19 -13.93
CA GLY A 73 4.15 1.62 -13.24
C GLY A 73 4.31 1.72 -11.73
N ARG A 74 5.04 0.78 -11.12
CA ARG A 74 5.40 0.83 -9.70
C ARG A 74 6.24 2.06 -9.36
N ASN A 75 7.22 2.38 -10.20
CA ASN A 75 8.05 3.56 -10.00
C ASN A 75 7.22 4.85 -10.08
N ILE A 76 6.26 4.91 -11.00
CA ILE A 76 5.31 6.02 -11.12
C ILE A 76 4.41 6.10 -9.88
N PHE A 77 3.91 4.96 -9.39
CA PHE A 77 3.10 4.86 -8.17
C PHE A 77 3.85 5.44 -6.95
N LEU A 78 5.13 5.09 -6.81
CA LEU A 78 6.00 5.61 -5.76
C LEU A 78 6.32 7.10 -5.94
N ALA A 79 6.71 7.52 -7.15
CA ALA A 79 7.11 8.89 -7.45
C ALA A 79 5.98 9.90 -7.19
N ASN A 80 4.72 9.48 -7.37
CA ASN A 80 3.55 10.31 -7.12
C ASN A 80 2.93 10.12 -5.72
N GLY A 81 3.56 9.33 -4.84
CA GLY A 81 3.15 9.21 -3.45
C GLY A 81 1.83 8.50 -3.22
N CYS A 82 1.40 7.61 -4.13
CA CYS A 82 0.13 6.88 -4.00
C CYS A 82 0.07 6.05 -2.69
N ILE A 83 1.23 5.59 -2.20
CA ILE A 83 1.42 4.89 -0.93
C ILE A 83 0.99 5.70 0.31
N TYR A 84 0.92 7.04 0.21
CA TYR A 84 0.47 7.90 1.31
C TYR A 84 -1.04 7.97 1.44
N CYS A 85 -1.80 7.41 0.50
CA CYS A 85 -3.26 7.34 0.57
C CYS A 85 -3.77 5.90 0.54
N HIS A 86 -3.03 5.02 -0.11
CA HIS A 86 -3.40 3.62 -0.32
C HIS A 86 -2.42 2.70 0.40
N SER A 87 -2.96 1.79 1.20
CA SER A 87 -2.16 0.67 1.70
C SER A 87 -2.03 -0.40 0.62
N GLY A 88 -1.01 -1.24 0.78
CA GLY A 88 -0.73 -2.36 -0.11
C GLY A 88 -0.78 -3.71 0.58
N PHE A 89 -1.53 -3.85 1.69
CA PHE A 89 -1.74 -5.11 2.39
C PHE A 89 -3.11 -5.20 3.09
N THR A 90 -3.73 -6.37 3.02
CA THR A 90 -5.00 -6.68 3.68
C THR A 90 -4.76 -7.48 4.95
N ARG A 91 -5.47 -7.12 6.01
CA ARG A 91 -5.40 -7.79 7.32
C ARG A 91 -6.58 -8.74 7.48
N PRO A 92 -6.53 -9.73 8.39
CA PRO A 92 -7.67 -10.60 8.68
C PRO A 92 -8.96 -9.84 8.98
N GLN A 93 -8.90 -8.72 9.69
CA GLN A 93 -10.07 -7.91 10.02
C GLN A 93 -10.66 -7.20 8.79
N ASP A 94 -9.85 -6.93 7.78
CA ASP A 94 -10.31 -6.29 6.54
C ASP A 94 -11.13 -7.26 5.68
N VAL A 95 -10.84 -8.56 5.76
CA VAL A 95 -11.52 -9.62 4.98
C VAL A 95 -12.73 -10.18 5.73
N TYR A 96 -12.57 -10.55 7.00
CA TYR A 96 -13.57 -11.34 7.72
C TYR A 96 -14.58 -10.51 8.53
N ALA A 97 -14.26 -9.26 8.85
CA ALA A 97 -15.07 -8.43 9.74
C ALA A 97 -15.53 -7.11 9.11
N SER A 98 -15.08 -6.78 7.90
CA SER A 98 -15.41 -5.50 7.29
C SER A 98 -16.78 -5.58 6.56
N GLN A 99 -17.69 -4.67 6.91
CA GLN A 99 -18.96 -4.50 6.20
C GLN A 99 -18.84 -3.63 4.95
N TYR A 100 -17.72 -2.92 4.78
CA TYR A 100 -17.57 -1.85 3.79
C TYR A 100 -16.49 -2.12 2.73
N TYR A 101 -15.53 -3.02 2.98
CA TYR A 101 -14.40 -3.30 2.06
C TYR A 101 -14.05 -4.78 2.09
N VAL A 102 -14.88 -5.62 1.48
CA VAL A 102 -14.58 -7.06 1.40
C VAL A 102 -13.40 -7.21 0.43
N TYR A 103 -12.21 -7.51 0.93
CA TYR A 103 -11.07 -7.89 0.09
C TYR A 103 -11.06 -9.41 -0.10
N GLY A 104 -10.67 -9.91 -1.27
CA GLY A 104 -10.78 -11.33 -1.61
C GLY A 104 -9.91 -12.28 -0.77
N ARG A 105 -8.78 -11.81 -0.23
CA ARG A 105 -7.83 -12.61 0.56
C ARG A 105 -7.03 -11.73 1.54
N VAL A 106 -6.57 -12.34 2.63
CA VAL A 106 -5.61 -11.75 3.57
C VAL A 106 -4.21 -11.81 2.95
N SER A 107 -3.48 -10.71 2.97
CA SER A 107 -2.10 -10.65 2.51
C SER A 107 -1.20 -11.59 3.30
N GLU A 108 -0.40 -12.37 2.59
CA GLU A 108 0.59 -13.28 3.18
C GLU A 108 1.99 -12.71 2.99
N PRO A 109 2.95 -13.01 3.90
CA PRO A 109 4.33 -12.54 3.76
C PRO A 109 4.96 -12.92 2.41
N GLY A 110 4.64 -14.10 1.89
CA GLY A 110 5.12 -14.59 0.60
C GLY A 110 4.62 -13.80 -0.62
N ASP A 111 3.57 -12.98 -0.48
CA ASP A 111 3.05 -12.13 -1.58
C ASP A 111 4.00 -10.98 -1.94
N TYR A 112 4.94 -10.63 -1.05
CA TYR A 112 5.83 -9.47 -1.19
C TYR A 112 7.28 -9.85 -1.42
N MET A 113 7.49 -11.01 -2.02
CA MET A 113 8.83 -11.52 -2.31
C MET A 113 9.44 -10.84 -3.54
N GLY A 114 10.77 -10.87 -3.64
CA GLY A 114 11.52 -10.41 -4.82
C GLY A 114 11.80 -8.91 -4.90
N GLU A 115 12.60 -8.54 -5.90
CA GLU A 115 13.10 -7.16 -6.10
C GLU A 115 11.98 -6.17 -6.43
N GLY A 116 10.95 -6.63 -7.15
CA GLY A 116 9.80 -5.82 -7.54
C GLY A 116 8.95 -5.34 -6.36
N GLU A 117 9.06 -5.96 -5.19
CA GLU A 117 8.35 -5.59 -3.97
C GLU A 117 9.25 -4.90 -2.94
N THR A 118 10.52 -4.62 -3.29
CA THR A 118 11.48 -3.89 -2.45
C THR A 118 11.71 -2.46 -2.98
N PRO A 119 11.58 -1.40 -2.18
CA PRO A 119 10.99 -1.36 -0.83
C PRO A 119 9.49 -1.71 -0.83
N ASN A 120 8.99 -2.22 0.30
CA ASN A 120 7.59 -2.62 0.41
C ASN A 120 6.61 -1.44 0.22
N LEU A 121 5.42 -1.76 -0.29
CA LEU A 121 4.34 -0.80 -0.55
C LEU A 121 3.20 -0.91 0.46
N PHE A 122 3.47 -1.32 1.69
CA PHE A 122 2.42 -1.57 2.68
C PHE A 122 1.59 -0.32 2.98
N GLY A 123 2.19 0.87 2.94
CA GLY A 123 1.52 2.10 3.33
C GLY A 123 1.14 2.09 4.83
N THR A 124 0.80 3.26 5.36
CA THR A 124 0.50 3.43 6.79
C THR A 124 -0.89 3.99 7.05
N ILE A 125 -1.58 4.45 6.01
CA ILE A 125 -2.87 5.12 6.07
C ILE A 125 -3.74 4.68 4.89
N ARG A 126 -5.06 4.71 5.10
CA ARG A 126 -6.10 4.41 4.10
C ARG A 126 -7.03 5.61 3.94
N THR A 127 -6.54 6.62 3.24
CA THR A 127 -7.38 7.71 2.74
C THR A 127 -8.20 7.23 1.54
N GLY A 128 -7.58 6.42 0.68
CA GLY A 128 -8.24 5.58 -0.31
C GLY A 128 -8.29 4.10 0.13
N PRO A 129 -8.94 3.23 -0.66
CA PRO A 129 -8.99 1.80 -0.39
C PRO A 129 -7.60 1.15 -0.45
N ASP A 130 -7.46 -0.03 0.16
CA ASP A 130 -6.27 -0.85 0.00
C ASP A 130 -6.17 -1.36 -1.45
N LEU A 131 -4.95 -1.43 -1.97
CA LEU A 131 -4.68 -1.84 -3.35
C LEU A 131 -3.95 -3.18 -3.44
N SER A 132 -3.81 -3.97 -2.38
CA SER A 132 -3.09 -5.25 -2.44
C SER A 132 -3.75 -6.27 -3.37
N GLN A 133 -5.06 -6.16 -3.58
CA GLN A 133 -5.88 -7.04 -4.41
C GLN A 133 -6.64 -6.28 -5.50
N ALA A 134 -6.18 -5.07 -5.88
CA ALA A 134 -6.92 -4.20 -6.79
C ALA A 134 -7.08 -4.78 -8.21
N GLY A 135 -6.17 -5.66 -8.63
CA GLY A 135 -6.17 -6.19 -10.00
C GLY A 135 -7.43 -6.96 -10.31
N GLY A 136 -8.01 -6.66 -11.47
CA GLY A 136 -9.24 -7.23 -11.98
C GLY A 136 -10.51 -6.84 -11.22
N TYR A 137 -10.45 -5.84 -10.32
CA TYR A 137 -11.65 -5.28 -9.68
C TYR A 137 -12.40 -4.31 -10.60
N HIS A 138 -11.63 -3.56 -11.38
CA HIS A 138 -12.11 -2.57 -12.33
C HIS A 138 -11.41 -2.78 -13.67
N PRO A 139 -12.07 -2.56 -14.81
CA PRO A 139 -11.44 -2.68 -16.12
C PRO A 139 -10.45 -1.55 -16.37
N ASP A 140 -9.51 -1.74 -17.29
CA ASP A 140 -8.49 -0.73 -17.64
C ASP A 140 -9.08 0.63 -17.96
N ASP A 141 -10.18 0.66 -18.73
CA ASP A 141 -10.85 1.89 -19.14
C ASP A 141 -11.37 2.69 -17.91
N TRP A 142 -11.77 1.99 -16.84
CA TRP A 142 -12.11 2.62 -15.56
C TRP A 142 -10.87 3.23 -14.89
N HIS A 143 -9.74 2.52 -14.90
CA HIS A 143 -8.50 3.03 -14.32
C HIS A 143 -7.99 4.27 -15.06
N TYR A 144 -8.00 4.29 -16.40
CA TYR A 144 -7.67 5.47 -17.19
C TYR A 144 -8.56 6.67 -16.81
N ALA A 145 -9.88 6.46 -16.72
CA ALA A 145 -10.81 7.51 -16.31
C ALA A 145 -10.56 7.98 -14.87
N HIS A 146 -10.30 7.05 -13.95
CA HIS A 146 -10.05 7.34 -12.54
C HIS A 146 -8.74 8.12 -12.31
N TYR A 147 -7.65 7.75 -12.99
CA TYR A 147 -6.39 8.49 -12.90
C TYR A 147 -6.49 9.86 -13.56
N THR A 148 -7.15 9.97 -14.70
CA THR A 148 -7.39 11.27 -15.34
C THR A 148 -8.16 12.19 -14.40
N ASN A 149 -9.29 11.72 -13.86
CA ASN A 149 -10.05 12.46 -12.85
C ASN A 149 -10.89 11.48 -12.02
N ALA A 150 -10.49 11.27 -10.77
CA ALA A 150 -11.14 10.31 -9.89
C ALA A 150 -12.63 10.57 -9.66
N ARG A 151 -13.10 11.81 -9.88
CA ARG A 151 -14.53 12.17 -9.77
C ARG A 151 -15.38 11.64 -10.93
N TYR A 152 -14.79 11.21 -12.04
CA TYR A 152 -15.52 10.58 -13.14
C TYR A 152 -16.07 9.22 -12.76
N THR A 153 -15.31 8.45 -12.00
CA THR A 153 -15.73 7.11 -11.54
C THR A 153 -16.26 7.11 -10.12
N THR A 154 -15.76 8.01 -9.27
CA THR A 154 -16.14 8.13 -7.87
C THR A 154 -16.42 9.60 -7.53
N PRO A 155 -17.67 10.09 -7.67
CA PRO A 155 -17.99 11.53 -7.60
C PRO A 155 -17.53 12.26 -6.33
N LEU A 156 -17.43 11.55 -5.20
CA LEU A 156 -16.99 12.11 -3.91
C LEU A 156 -15.51 11.84 -3.61
N SER A 157 -14.73 11.41 -4.61
CA SER A 157 -13.31 11.10 -4.41
C SER A 157 -12.50 12.37 -4.13
N ILE A 158 -11.66 12.28 -3.10
CA ILE A 158 -10.66 13.29 -2.75
C ILE A 158 -9.30 13.01 -3.39
N MET A 159 -9.17 11.93 -4.16
CA MET A 159 -7.93 11.59 -4.87
C MET A 159 -7.57 12.70 -5.88
N PRO A 160 -6.30 13.15 -5.94
CA PRO A 160 -5.84 14.10 -6.95
C PRO A 160 -5.99 13.59 -8.38
N SER A 161 -5.98 14.50 -9.36
CA SER A 161 -5.93 14.14 -10.79
C SER A 161 -4.48 13.86 -11.21
N PHE A 162 -4.30 12.85 -12.05
CA PHE A 162 -3.04 12.42 -12.66
C PHE A 162 -3.03 12.67 -14.17
N GLU A 163 -3.88 13.59 -14.67
CA GLU A 163 -3.95 13.97 -16.09
C GLU A 163 -2.61 14.49 -16.65
N PHE A 164 -1.70 14.93 -15.78
CA PHE A 164 -0.36 15.36 -16.18
C PHE A 164 0.56 14.21 -16.63
N LEU A 165 0.20 12.95 -16.38
CA LEU A 165 0.96 11.79 -16.85
C LEU A 165 0.80 11.63 -18.36
N THR A 166 1.88 11.24 -19.03
CA THR A 166 1.81 10.84 -20.44
C THR A 166 1.01 9.56 -20.62
N THR A 167 0.53 9.28 -21.84
CA THR A 167 -0.22 8.06 -22.16
C THR A 167 0.54 6.80 -21.75
N ASP A 168 1.85 6.74 -22.04
CA ASP A 168 2.69 5.57 -21.72
C ASP A 168 2.85 5.40 -20.20
N GLN A 169 3.07 6.49 -19.47
CA GLN A 169 3.14 6.46 -18.00
C GLN A 169 1.83 6.01 -17.37
N MET A 170 0.70 6.47 -17.93
CA MET A 170 -0.61 6.08 -17.46
C MET A 170 -0.88 4.59 -17.74
N ALA A 171 -0.50 4.09 -18.92
CA ALA A 171 -0.57 2.67 -19.24
C ALA A 171 0.28 1.81 -18.29
N ALA A 172 1.50 2.26 -17.97
CA ALA A 172 2.35 1.60 -16.99
C ALA A 172 1.72 1.57 -15.59
N LEU A 173 1.16 2.71 -15.12
CA LEU A 173 0.50 2.80 -13.83
C LEU A 173 -0.76 1.90 -13.74
N VAL A 174 -1.53 1.83 -14.81
CA VAL A 174 -2.68 0.91 -14.94
C VAL A 174 -2.19 -0.53 -14.86
N ALA A 175 -1.16 -0.91 -15.64
CA ALA A 175 -0.59 -2.26 -15.61
C ALA A 175 -0.13 -2.67 -14.20
N PHE A 176 0.58 -1.78 -13.49
CA PHE A 176 0.97 -2.04 -12.11
C PHE A 176 -0.22 -2.20 -11.15
N THR A 177 -1.28 -1.41 -11.34
CA THR A 177 -2.47 -1.52 -10.49
C THR A 177 -3.23 -2.81 -10.78
N GLN A 178 -3.27 -3.21 -12.05
CA GLN A 178 -3.88 -4.46 -12.49
C GLN A 178 -3.08 -5.69 -12.10
N SER A 179 -1.78 -5.58 -11.84
CA SER A 179 -0.96 -6.69 -11.34
C SER A 179 -1.12 -6.92 -9.83
N ARG A 180 -1.78 -6.00 -9.10
CA ARG A 180 -1.94 -6.13 -7.65
C ARG A 180 -2.84 -7.31 -7.29
N GLY A 181 -2.26 -8.29 -6.60
CA GLY A 181 -2.89 -9.57 -6.31
C GLY A 181 -2.20 -10.75 -6.99
N GLY A 182 -1.15 -10.47 -7.78
CA GLY A 182 -0.29 -11.48 -8.41
C GLY A 182 -1.04 -12.39 -9.37
N HIS A 183 -0.85 -13.71 -9.26
CA HIS A 183 -1.50 -14.68 -10.14
C HIS A 183 -3.03 -14.57 -10.13
N LEU A 184 -3.65 -14.29 -8.99
CA LEU A 184 -5.10 -14.11 -8.94
C LEU A 184 -5.55 -12.86 -9.66
N ALA A 185 -4.74 -11.80 -9.67
CA ALA A 185 -5.02 -10.61 -10.46
C ALA A 185 -5.03 -10.93 -11.96
N ASP A 186 -4.06 -11.72 -12.44
CA ASP A 186 -4.01 -12.13 -13.85
C ASP A 186 -5.26 -12.93 -14.25
N LEU A 187 -5.71 -13.86 -13.41
CA LEU A 187 -6.94 -14.63 -13.65
C LEU A 187 -8.17 -13.72 -13.71
N ARG A 188 -8.25 -12.72 -12.83
CA ARG A 188 -9.35 -11.75 -12.82
C ARG A 188 -9.32 -10.84 -14.04
N ASN A 189 -8.13 -10.42 -14.48
CA ASN A 189 -7.95 -9.63 -15.70
C ASN A 189 -8.32 -10.45 -16.95
N GLU A 190 -7.90 -11.71 -17.03
CA GLU A 190 -8.26 -12.62 -18.12
C GLU A 190 -9.77 -12.81 -18.21
N HIS A 191 -10.43 -12.94 -17.07
CA HIS A 191 -11.89 -13.04 -17.01
C HIS A 191 -12.56 -11.78 -17.53
N GLN A 192 -12.11 -10.59 -17.10
CA GLN A 192 -12.63 -9.31 -17.59
C GLN A 192 -12.49 -9.17 -19.11
N GLU A 193 -11.29 -9.46 -19.64
CA GLU A 193 -11.04 -9.40 -21.08
C GLU A 193 -11.92 -10.39 -21.85
N THR A 194 -12.11 -11.60 -21.32
CA THR A 194 -12.95 -12.59 -21.98
C THR A 194 -14.42 -12.18 -21.99
N VAL A 195 -14.94 -11.68 -20.87
CA VAL A 195 -16.31 -11.14 -20.81
C VAL A 195 -16.47 -9.96 -21.78
N LYS A 196 -15.48 -9.07 -21.87
CA LYS A 196 -15.47 -7.95 -22.82
C LYS A 196 -15.55 -8.44 -24.27
N VAL A 197 -14.76 -9.44 -24.63
CA VAL A 197 -14.79 -10.06 -25.97
C VAL A 197 -16.15 -10.71 -26.25
N MET A 198 -16.73 -11.41 -25.28
CA MET A 198 -18.05 -12.05 -25.44
C MET A 198 -19.16 -11.03 -25.66
N GLU A 199 -19.15 -9.91 -24.93
CA GLU A 199 -20.11 -8.82 -25.09
C GLU A 199 -19.91 -8.06 -26.42
N MET A 200 -18.66 -7.91 -26.88
CA MET A 200 -18.35 -7.39 -28.23
C MET A 200 -18.89 -8.33 -29.32
N ALA A 201 -18.68 -9.64 -29.18
CA ALA A 201 -19.18 -10.64 -30.12
C ALA A 201 -20.72 -10.70 -30.14
N ALA A 202 -21.36 -10.44 -29.00
CA ALA A 202 -22.82 -10.31 -28.89
C ALA A 202 -23.36 -8.99 -29.48
N GLY A 203 -22.50 -8.06 -29.91
CA GLY A 203 -22.89 -6.75 -30.44
C GLY A 203 -23.37 -5.77 -29.38
N ASN A 204 -23.14 -6.06 -28.10
CA ASN A 204 -23.53 -5.21 -26.97
C ASN A 204 -22.50 -4.12 -26.65
N VAL A 205 -21.29 -4.26 -27.19
CA VAL A 205 -20.14 -3.35 -27.05
C VAL A 205 -19.53 -3.15 -28.44
N ALA A 206 -19.20 -1.91 -28.80
CA ALA A 206 -18.52 -1.65 -30.08
C ALA A 206 -17.07 -2.17 -30.04
N ALA A 207 -16.60 -2.74 -31.14
CA ALA A 207 -15.20 -3.13 -31.28
C ALA A 207 -14.29 -1.87 -31.27
N PRO A 208 -13.05 -1.96 -30.76
CA PRO A 208 -12.09 -0.85 -30.85
C PRO A 208 -11.86 -0.45 -32.31
N GLY A 209 -11.80 0.86 -32.60
CA GLY A 209 -11.51 1.36 -33.95
C GLY A 209 -10.08 1.02 -34.41
N GLU A 210 -9.88 0.78 -35.72
CA GLU A 210 -8.61 0.37 -36.35
C GLU A 210 -7.39 1.28 -36.08
N ASN A 211 -7.61 2.52 -35.61
CA ASN A 211 -6.55 3.52 -35.37
C ASN A 211 -6.31 3.83 -33.89
N GLY A 212 -6.85 3.02 -32.96
CA GLY A 212 -6.76 3.32 -31.52
C GLY A 212 -7.59 4.53 -31.07
N ASP A 213 -8.33 5.17 -31.98
CA ASP A 213 -9.42 6.06 -31.64
C ASP A 213 -10.54 5.19 -31.06
N ARG A 214 -10.72 5.28 -29.73
CA ARG A 214 -11.83 4.66 -29.02
C ARG A 214 -13.11 5.40 -29.43
N THR A 215 -13.66 5.07 -30.60
CA THR A 215 -14.97 5.54 -31.03
C THR A 215 -16.02 4.97 -30.07
N ASP A 216 -16.38 5.77 -29.07
CA ASP A 216 -17.69 5.84 -28.42
C ASP A 216 -18.51 4.53 -28.43
N GLY A 217 -18.02 3.55 -27.68
CA GLY A 217 -18.66 2.25 -27.50
C GLY A 217 -18.83 1.88 -26.04
N TYR A 218 -19.41 2.75 -25.20
CA TYR A 218 -19.81 2.32 -23.86
C TYR A 218 -20.79 1.14 -23.99
N PRO A 219 -20.61 0.06 -23.20
CA PRO A 219 -21.51 -1.09 -23.26
C PRO A 219 -22.96 -0.66 -23.05
N SER A 220 -23.92 -1.36 -23.65
CA SER A 220 -25.33 -1.13 -23.33
C SER A 220 -25.56 -1.21 -21.81
N ALA A 221 -26.51 -0.44 -21.25
CA ALA A 221 -26.71 -0.39 -19.80
C ALA A 221 -26.96 -1.77 -19.15
N ASN A 222 -27.53 -2.72 -19.91
CA ASN A 222 -27.72 -4.10 -19.47
C ASN A 222 -26.40 -4.91 -19.51
N ALA A 223 -25.56 -4.70 -20.52
CA ALA A 223 -24.23 -5.30 -20.58
C ALA A 223 -23.33 -4.77 -19.45
N ILE A 224 -23.34 -3.46 -19.16
CA ILE A 224 -22.62 -2.88 -18.01
C ILE A 224 -23.04 -3.57 -16.70
N LYS A 225 -24.36 -3.75 -16.50
CA LYS A 225 -24.90 -4.35 -15.27
C LYS A 225 -24.50 -5.82 -15.14
N ASN A 226 -24.53 -6.58 -16.22
CA ASN A 226 -24.14 -7.99 -16.21
C ASN A 226 -22.64 -8.15 -16.03
N MET A 227 -21.81 -7.36 -16.74
CA MET A 227 -20.36 -7.31 -16.55
C MET A 227 -20.01 -6.95 -15.11
N MET A 228 -20.56 -5.87 -14.54
CA MET A 228 -20.27 -5.46 -13.16
C MET A 228 -20.66 -6.51 -12.11
N LEU A 229 -21.72 -7.29 -12.33
CA LEU A 229 -22.15 -8.35 -11.42
C LEU A 229 -21.28 -9.61 -11.54
N ILE A 230 -20.92 -9.99 -12.76
CA ILE A 230 -20.03 -11.11 -13.07
C ILE A 230 -18.61 -10.82 -12.55
N GLU A 231 -18.07 -9.63 -12.86
CA GLU A 231 -16.76 -9.15 -12.41
C GLU A 231 -16.67 -9.09 -10.89
N ARG A 232 -17.72 -8.60 -10.20
CA ARG A 232 -17.73 -8.58 -8.73
C ARG A 232 -17.77 -9.97 -8.12
N GLY A 233 -18.61 -10.88 -8.64
CA GLY A 233 -18.71 -12.25 -8.11
C GLY A 233 -17.40 -13.01 -8.25
N TYR A 234 -16.74 -12.87 -9.40
CA TYR A 234 -15.45 -13.49 -9.69
C TYR A 234 -14.30 -12.86 -8.88
N TRP A 235 -14.34 -11.54 -8.65
CA TRP A 235 -13.33 -10.86 -7.83
C TRP A 235 -13.41 -11.19 -6.34
N PHE A 236 -14.62 -11.37 -5.79
CA PHE A 236 -14.79 -11.79 -4.39
C PHE A 236 -14.41 -13.27 -4.14
N ALA A 237 -14.21 -14.06 -5.20
CA ALA A 237 -13.71 -15.41 -5.04
C ALA A 237 -12.26 -15.36 -4.53
N SER A 238 -11.99 -16.01 -3.40
CA SER A 238 -10.64 -16.14 -2.88
C SER A 238 -9.73 -16.99 -3.77
N ASN A 239 -10.32 -17.83 -4.63
CA ASN A 239 -9.64 -18.66 -5.63
C ASN A 239 -10.49 -18.74 -6.91
N PRO A 240 -10.41 -17.75 -7.81
CA PRO A 240 -11.09 -17.78 -9.10
C PRO A 240 -10.61 -18.96 -9.97
N LEU A 241 -11.54 -19.66 -10.64
CA LEU A 241 -11.22 -20.74 -11.56
C LEU A 241 -10.63 -20.20 -12.86
N PRO A 242 -9.59 -20.82 -13.46
CA PRO A 242 -9.06 -20.41 -14.74
C PRO A 242 -10.15 -20.27 -15.81
N VAL A 243 -9.99 -19.27 -16.67
CA VAL A 243 -10.92 -19.02 -17.76
C VAL A 243 -10.67 -20.07 -18.84
N THR A 244 -11.62 -21.00 -19.00
CA THR A 244 -11.57 -22.05 -20.04
C THR A 244 -12.86 -22.02 -20.85
N SER A 245 -12.82 -22.57 -22.07
CA SER A 245 -14.03 -22.74 -22.89
C SER A 245 -15.16 -23.53 -22.20
N GLU A 246 -14.82 -24.32 -21.17
CA GLU A 246 -15.75 -25.15 -20.40
C GLU A 246 -16.41 -24.39 -19.24
N ASN A 247 -15.75 -23.33 -18.71
CA ASN A 247 -16.17 -22.58 -17.52
C ASN A 247 -16.63 -21.15 -17.83
N LEU A 248 -16.81 -20.82 -19.11
CA LEU A 248 -17.14 -19.48 -19.60
C LEU A 248 -18.64 -19.16 -19.68
N LEU A 249 -19.51 -19.98 -19.06
CA LEU A 249 -20.97 -19.88 -19.13
C LEU A 249 -21.63 -19.83 -17.74
#